data_AF-A0A9E5F3F1-F1
#
_entry.id   AF-A0A9E5F3F1-F1
#
_cell.length_a   1.000
_cell.length_b   1.000
_cell.length_c   1.000
_cell.angle_alpha   90.00
_cell.angle_beta   90.00
_cell.angle_gamma   90.00
#
_symmetry.space_group_name_H-M   'P 1'
#
loop_
_entity.id
_entity.type
_entity.pdbx_description
1 polymer ?
#
loop_
_entity_poly.entity_id
_entity_poly.type
_entity_poly.pdbx_seq_one_letter_code
_entity_poly.pdbx_strand_id
1 'polypeptide(L)'
;MKLVISQLKAGENPLSFDSEKDSDLKAVAKELATEGFKFLSPLKFKGVLHKHEPDYYLQGHLNWSVEQDCSRCAEAFSSNVDYDFQLSLAHHNS
;
A
#
# COMPACT_ATOMS: atom_id res chain seq x y z
N MET A 1 -9.71 -10.55 7.29
CA MET A 1 -11.15 -10.45 6.91
C MET A 1 -11.28 -10.85 5.45
N LYS A 2 -12.08 -11.87 5.07
CA LYS A 2 -12.23 -12.25 3.65
C LYS A 2 -13.22 -11.28 2.98
N LEU A 3 -12.71 -10.40 2.11
CA LEU A 3 -13.54 -9.49 1.33
C LEU A 3 -14.34 -10.29 0.28
N VAL A 4 -15.67 -10.25 0.39
CA VAL A 4 -16.58 -10.85 -0.60
C VAL A 4 -16.71 -9.86 -1.76
N ILE A 5 -15.86 -10.04 -2.78
CA ILE A 5 -15.72 -9.15 -3.94
C ILE A 5 -17.05 -8.94 -4.70
N SER A 6 -17.99 -9.87 -4.60
CA SER A 6 -19.27 -9.83 -5.33
C SER A 6 -20.29 -8.81 -4.83
N GLN A 7 -20.07 -8.18 -3.67
CA GLN A 7 -21.05 -7.24 -3.06
C GLN A 7 -20.66 -5.76 -3.16
N LEU A 8 -19.50 -5.46 -3.74
CA LEU A 8 -18.89 -4.15 -3.73
C LEU A 8 -19.21 -3.40 -5.04
N LYS A 9 -19.97 -2.29 -4.98
CA LYS A 9 -20.17 -1.44 -6.17
C LYS A 9 -18.84 -0.78 -6.55
N ALA A 10 -18.63 -0.59 -7.86
CA ALA A 10 -17.44 0.07 -8.37
C ALA A 10 -17.28 1.46 -7.74
N GLY A 11 -16.08 1.77 -7.21
CA GLY A 11 -15.77 3.07 -6.61
C GLY A 11 -16.35 3.34 -5.20
N GLU A 12 -17.19 2.46 -4.64
CA GLU A 12 -17.77 2.65 -3.29
C GLU A 12 -16.91 2.09 -2.15
N ASN A 13 -15.69 1.58 -2.42
CA ASN A 13 -14.88 0.87 -1.42
C ASN A 13 -13.49 1.49 -1.28
N PRO A 14 -13.38 2.68 -0.63
CA PRO A 14 -12.10 3.19 -0.23
C PRO A 14 -11.53 2.28 0.86
N LEU A 15 -10.64 1.37 0.48
CA LEU A 15 -9.82 0.64 1.43
C LEU A 15 -8.80 1.63 1.99
N SER A 16 -8.76 1.79 3.30
CA SER A 16 -7.77 2.64 3.95
C SER A 16 -7.23 1.92 5.17
N PHE A 17 -5.94 1.61 5.14
CA PHE A 17 -5.25 0.91 6.22
C PHE A 17 -4.02 1.70 6.65
N ASP A 18 -3.66 1.53 7.92
CA ASP A 18 -2.49 2.16 8.53
C ASP A 18 -1.78 1.09 9.36
N SER A 19 -0.46 1.00 9.20
CA SER A 19 0.39 0.01 9.89
C SER A 19 0.34 0.08 11.42
N GLU A 20 -0.17 1.16 12.02
CA GLU A 20 -0.42 1.21 13.47
C GLU A 20 -1.61 0.31 13.88
N LYS A 21 -2.60 0.17 13.00
CA LYS A 21 -3.88 -0.49 13.29
C LYS A 21 -4.03 -1.83 12.56
N ASP A 22 -3.40 -1.97 11.40
CA ASP A 22 -3.50 -3.14 10.54
C ASP A 22 -2.26 -4.04 10.68
N SER A 23 -2.46 -5.31 11.06
CA SER A 23 -1.37 -6.25 11.32
C SER A 23 -0.58 -6.62 10.08
N ASP A 24 -1.25 -6.67 8.92
CA ASP A 24 -0.66 -7.11 7.67
C ASP A 24 0.21 -5.98 7.12
N LEU A 25 -0.29 -4.74 7.14
CA LEU A 25 0.49 -3.57 6.76
C LEU A 25 1.66 -3.31 7.72
N LYS A 26 1.51 -3.66 9.01
CA LYS A 26 2.60 -3.65 9.98
C LYS A 26 3.69 -4.67 9.66
N ALA A 27 3.34 -5.84 9.13
CA ALA A 27 4.30 -6.85 8.70
C ALA A 27 5.14 -6.32 7.53
N VAL A 28 4.48 -5.71 6.53
CA VAL A 28 5.17 -5.07 5.39
C VAL A 28 6.11 -3.96 5.85
N ALA A 29 5.64 -3.09 6.76
CA ALA A 29 6.49 -2.02 7.31
C ALA A 29 7.73 -2.59 8.04
N LYS A 30 7.60 -3.73 8.73
CA LYS A 30 8.74 -4.41 9.37
C LYS A 30 9.71 -4.98 8.35
N GLU A 31 9.24 -5.60 7.27
CA GLU A 31 10.11 -6.10 6.19
C GLU A 31 10.88 -4.95 5.54
N LEU A 32 10.22 -3.84 5.24
CA LEU A 32 10.90 -2.64 4.74
C LEU A 32 11.92 -2.10 5.74
N ALA A 33 11.62 -2.13 7.04
CA ALA A 33 12.59 -1.73 8.06
C ALA A 33 13.82 -2.65 8.10
N THR A 34 13.66 -3.95 7.84
CA THR A 34 14.81 -4.88 7.72
C THR A 34 15.68 -4.62 6.49
N GLU A 35 15.13 -4.04 5.43
CA GLU A 35 15.86 -3.57 4.24
C GLU A 35 16.59 -2.23 4.47
N GLY A 36 16.54 -1.68 5.69
CA GLY A 36 17.28 -0.49 6.09
C GLY A 36 16.48 0.82 6.05
N PHE A 37 15.17 0.77 5.81
CA PHE A 37 14.32 1.96 5.87
C PHE A 37 14.02 2.37 7.32
N LYS A 38 14.38 3.61 7.69
CA LYS A 38 14.01 4.22 8.98
C LYS A 38 12.68 4.98 8.82
N PHE A 39 11.58 4.42 9.32
CA PHE A 39 10.26 5.05 9.20
C PHE A 39 10.10 6.24 10.16
N LEU A 40 9.71 7.39 9.62
CA LEU A 40 9.32 8.59 10.37
C LEU A 40 7.79 8.72 10.53
N SER A 41 7.04 8.02 9.69
CA SER A 41 5.58 7.94 9.79
C SER A 41 5.09 6.51 9.50
N PRO A 42 3.89 6.14 9.96
CA PRO A 42 3.30 4.84 9.65
C PRO A 42 3.12 4.65 8.14
N LEU A 43 3.29 3.41 7.67
CA LEU A 43 2.94 3.03 6.31
C LEU A 43 1.42 3.07 6.16
N LYS A 44 0.94 3.85 5.20
CA LYS A 44 -0.48 3.98 4.89
C LYS A 44 -0.77 3.42 3.52
N PHE A 45 -1.88 2.71 3.43
CA PHE A 45 -2.42 2.20 2.18
C PHE A 45 -3.78 2.83 1.92
N LYS A 46 -3.98 3.30 0.69
CA LYS A 46 -5.29 3.66 0.15
C LYS A 46 -5.52 2.85 -1.11
N GLY A 47 -6.68 2.19 -1.21
CA GLY A 47 -7.01 1.35 -2.34
C GLY A 47 -8.44 1.58 -2.82
N VAL A 48 -8.63 1.45 -4.12
CA VAL A 48 -9.96 1.40 -4.74
C VAL A 48 -10.03 0.12 -5.56
N LEU A 49 -11.06 -0.67 -5.27
CA LEU A 49 -11.40 -1.82 -6.10
C LEU A 49 -12.28 -1.38 -7.25
N HIS A 50 -11.86 -1.71 -8.46
CA HIS A 50 -12.61 -1.47 -9.66
C HIS A 50 -13.03 -2.78 -10.32
N LYS A 51 -14.21 -2.74 -10.93
CA LYS A 51 -14.81 -3.84 -11.65
C LYS A 51 -14.87 -3.45 -13.13
N HIS A 52 -14.22 -4.24 -13.98
CA HIS A 52 -14.33 -4.13 -15.43
C HIS A 52 -14.60 -5.53 -15.96
N GLU A 53 -15.89 -5.94 -15.99
CA GLU A 53 -16.27 -7.32 -16.28
C GLU A 53 -15.56 -7.87 -17.54
N PRO A 54 -14.98 -9.10 -17.45
CA PRO A 54 -14.98 -10.04 -16.32
C PRO A 54 -13.92 -9.79 -15.24
N ASP A 55 -13.08 -8.76 -15.40
CA ASP A 55 -11.88 -8.52 -14.62
C ASP A 55 -12.11 -7.61 -13.39
N TYR A 56 -11.26 -7.81 -12.39
CA TYR A 56 -11.19 -6.96 -11.19
C TYR A 56 -9.78 -6.43 -11.02
N TYR A 57 -9.64 -5.12 -10.80
CA TYR A 57 -8.36 -4.50 -10.54
C TYR A 57 -8.39 -3.69 -9.24
N LEU A 58 -7.32 -3.82 -8.45
CA LEU A 58 -7.04 -3.00 -7.28
C LEU A 58 -6.07 -1.90 -7.70
N GLN A 59 -6.52 -0.66 -7.64
CA GLN A 59 -5.62 0.49 -7.68
C GLN A 59 -5.24 0.84 -6.25
N GLY A 60 -3.95 0.79 -5.94
CA GLY A 60 -3.41 1.05 -4.61
C GLY A 60 -2.43 2.22 -4.62
N HIS A 61 -2.38 2.92 -3.50
CA HIS A 61 -1.45 3.99 -3.20
C HIS A 61 -0.85 3.74 -1.82
N LEU A 62 0.46 3.61 -1.76
CA LEU A 62 1.23 3.52 -0.51
C LEU A 62 1.92 4.85 -0.25
N ASN A 63 1.85 5.30 0.99
CA ASN A 63 2.41 6.58 1.42
C ASN A 63 3.07 6.41 2.78
N TRP A 64 4.34 6.83 2.90
CA TRP A 64 5.08 6.84 4.15
C TRP A 64 6.27 7.80 4.08
N SER A 65 6.80 8.18 5.24
CA SER A 65 7.98 9.04 5.34
C SER A 65 9.14 8.26 5.91
N VAL A 66 10.32 8.41 5.31
CA VAL A 66 11.55 7.76 5.72
C VAL A 66 12.65 8.76 6.01
N GLU A 67 13.52 8.41 6.94
CA GLU A 67 14.82 9.03 7.10
C GLU A 67 15.84 8.25 6.28
N GLN A 68 16.63 8.97 5.48
CA GLN A 68 17.70 8.42 4.67
C GLN A 68 18.99 9.17 4.96
N ASP A 69 20.09 8.43 4.99
CA ASP A 69 21.41 9.00 5.15
C ASP A 69 21.99 9.31 3.76
N CYS A 70 22.47 10.52 3.55
CA CYS A 70 23.09 10.91 2.29
C CYS A 70 24.39 10.12 2.08
N SER A 71 24.48 9.37 0.97
CA SER A 71 25.66 8.55 0.66
C SER A 71 26.95 9.36 0.46
N ARG A 72 26.85 10.69 0.31
CA ARG A 72 28.00 11.59 0.13
C ARG A 72 28.45 12.30 1.40
N CYS A 73 27.52 12.87 2.18
CA CYS A 73 27.85 13.67 3.36
C CYS A 73 27.45 13.02 4.70
N ALA A 74 26.79 11.86 4.68
CA ALA A 74 26.24 11.18 5.86
C ALA A 74 25.23 12.01 6.66
N GLU A 75 24.72 13.11 6.10
CA GLU A 75 23.62 13.86 6.71
C GLU A 75 22.31 13.11 6.51
N ALA A 76 21.52 13.02 7.58
CA ALA A 76 20.19 12.47 7.54
C ALA A 76 19.21 13.49 6.94
N PHE A 77 18.35 13.04 6.02
CA PHE A 77 17.26 13.83 5.48
C PHE A 77 15.98 13.00 5.46
N SER A 78 14.84 13.69 5.51
CA SER A 78 13.54 13.04 5.37
C SER A 78 13.08 13.06 3.92
N SER A 79 12.47 11.97 3.49
CA SER A 79 11.82 11.85 2.19
C SER A 79 10.42 11.27 2.36
N ASN A 80 9.47 11.78 1.60
CA ASN A 80 8.16 11.18 1.47
C ASN A 80 8.19 10.20 0.30
N VAL A 81 7.80 8.96 0.56
CA VAL A 81 7.66 7.93 -0.47
C VAL A 81 6.19 7.79 -0.77
N ASP A 82 5.87 8.05 -2.03
CA ASP A 82 4.54 7.89 -2.62
C ASP A 82 4.65 6.87 -3.74
N TYR A 83 3.90 5.77 -3.65
CA TYR A 83 3.97 4.67 -4.59
C TYR A 83 2.59 4.20 -5.02
N ASP A 84 2.29 4.43 -6.29
CA ASP A 84 1.07 3.94 -6.93
C ASP A 84 1.29 2.58 -7.58
N PHE A 85 0.32 1.68 -7.45
CA PHE A 85 0.33 0.39 -8.13
C PHE A 85 -1.06 -0.01 -8.59
N GLN A 86 -1.09 -0.91 -9.58
CA GLN A 86 -2.31 -1.56 -10.03
C GLN A 86 -2.09 -3.07 -10.05
N LEU A 87 -2.99 -3.80 -9.40
CA LEU A 87 -2.95 -5.26 -9.31
C LEU A 87 -4.22 -5.86 -9.91
N SER A 88 -4.08 -6.74 -10.90
CA SER A 88 -5.20 -7.55 -11.38
C SER A 88 -5.49 -8.67 -10.38
N LEU A 89 -6.71 -8.74 -9.87
CA LEU A 89 -7.12 -9.67 -8.81
C LEU A 89 -7.79 -10.94 -9.35
N ALA A 90 -8.44 -10.85 -10.51
CA ALA A 90 -9.04 -11.99 -11.17
C ALA A 90 -9.22 -11.72 -12.67
N HIS A 91 -8.81 -12.69 -13.49
CA HIS A 91 -9.33 -12.92 -14.82
C HIS A 91 -10.33 -14.07 -14.68
N HIS A 92 -11.63 -13.83 -14.90
CA HIS A 92 -12.57 -14.94 -14.92
C HIS A 92 -12.35 -15.70 -16.24
N ASN A 93 -11.46 -16.69 -16.24
CA ASN A 93 -11.34 -17.65 -17.34
C ASN A 93 -12.73 -18.23 -17.60
N SER A 94 -13.33 -17.79 -18.70
CA SER A 94 -14.55 -18.34 -19.27
C SER A 94 -14.15 -19.17 -20.47
#